data_AF-A0A3B4WJT7-F1
#
_entry.id   AF-A0A3B4WJT7-F1
#
_cell.length_a   1.000
_cell.length_b   1.000
_cell.length_c   1.000
_cell.angle_alpha   90.00
_cell.angle_beta   90.00
_cell.angle_gamma   90.00
#
_symmetry.space_group_name_H-M   'P 1'
#
loop_
_entity.id
_entity.type
_entity.pdbx_description
1 polymer ?
#
loop_
_entity_poly.entity_id
_entity_poly.type
_entity_poly.pdbx_seq_one_letter_code
_entity_poly.pdbx_strand_id
1 'polypeptide(L)'
;RPRRQAARPATHQDGQRQGLPARRGGVRQVPRRAKVRGHRSVVAITAAMPGGTGVDKFGKRFPKRTFDVGIAEQHAVTFAAGLAVEGIKPFCAIYSTFLQRAYDQLIHDVAIQKLPVRFILDRAGLVGNDGPTHHGSFDLAYIGCIPGIALCAPSDEVELRN
;
A
#
# COMPACT_ATOMS: atom_id res chain seq x y z
N ARG A 1 57.44 15.47 36.16
CA ARG A 1 56.79 16.72 35.68
C ARG A 1 56.18 16.44 34.31
N PRO A 2 54.87 16.69 34.14
CA PRO A 2 54.44 17.60 33.08
C PRO A 2 53.50 18.70 33.61
N ARG A 3 53.38 19.76 32.80
CA ARG A 3 52.93 21.11 33.14
C ARG A 3 51.41 21.21 33.35
N ARG A 4 51.00 21.99 34.35
CA ARG A 4 49.66 22.61 34.46
C ARG A 4 49.41 23.50 33.24
N GLN A 5 48.24 23.38 32.63
CA GLN A 5 47.65 24.43 31.80
C GLN A 5 46.30 24.84 32.40
N ALA A 6 46.12 26.15 32.46
CA ALA A 6 45.11 26.87 33.22
C ALA A 6 43.72 26.83 32.58
N ALA A 7 42.69 26.74 33.43
CA ALA A 7 41.30 26.93 33.06
C ALA A 7 41.05 28.38 32.60
N ARG A 8 40.35 28.56 31.48
CA ARG A 8 39.77 29.84 31.05
C ARG A 8 38.28 29.86 31.39
N PRO A 9 37.70 31.00 31.79
CA PRO A 9 36.30 31.09 32.16
C PRO A 9 35.39 31.04 30.92
N ALA A 10 34.27 30.32 31.04
CA ALA A 10 33.23 30.26 30.02
C ALA A 10 32.42 31.56 30.03
N THR A 11 32.48 32.31 28.94
CA THR A 11 31.61 33.45 28.67
C THR A 11 30.22 32.95 28.27
N HIS A 12 29.22 33.36 29.04
CA HIS A 12 27.80 33.38 28.68
C HIS A 12 27.61 34.18 27.38
N GLN A 13 27.02 33.57 26.36
CA GLN A 13 26.29 34.30 25.32
C GLN A 13 24.99 33.55 25.03
N ASP A 14 23.90 34.19 25.46
CA ASP A 14 22.52 33.86 25.14
C ASP A 14 22.29 34.01 23.62
N GLY A 15 22.12 32.87 22.94
CA GLY A 15 21.77 32.77 21.54
C GLY A 15 20.38 32.15 21.39
N GLN A 16 19.43 32.99 21.03
CA GLN A 16 18.02 32.73 20.77
C GLN A 16 17.74 31.38 20.07
N ARG A 17 17.02 30.47 20.75
CA ARG A 17 16.35 29.33 20.10
C ARG A 17 15.13 29.86 19.34
N GLN A 18 15.33 30.29 18.10
CA GLN A 18 14.21 30.50 17.18
C GLN A 18 13.55 29.15 16.90
N GLY A 19 12.26 29.06 17.24
CA GLY A 19 11.47 27.83 17.16
C GLY A 19 11.38 27.28 15.74
N LEU A 20 11.56 25.97 15.61
CA LEU A 20 11.16 25.23 14.41
C LEU A 20 9.65 25.46 14.18
N PRO A 21 9.21 25.76 12.96
CA PRO A 21 7.79 25.87 12.67
C PRO A 21 7.13 24.50 12.83
N ALA A 22 6.08 24.46 13.64
CA ALA A 22 5.21 23.31 13.83
C ALA A 22 4.72 22.79 12.47
N ARG A 23 5.09 21.54 12.13
CA ARG A 23 4.57 20.85 10.96
C ARG A 23 3.07 20.65 11.17
N ARG A 24 2.24 21.51 10.57
CA ARG A 24 0.79 21.31 10.48
C ARG A 24 0.55 19.95 9.82
N GLY A 25 0.03 19.01 10.60
CA GLY A 25 -0.48 17.74 10.13
C GLY A 25 -1.65 17.96 9.18
N GLY A 26 -1.35 18.13 7.90
CA GLY A 26 -2.33 18.01 6.84
C GLY A 26 -2.56 16.53 6.59
N VAL A 27 -3.70 16.01 7.05
CA VAL A 27 -4.24 14.73 6.57
C VAL A 27 -4.33 14.85 5.05
N ARG A 28 -3.40 14.21 4.35
CA ARG A 28 -3.36 14.21 2.89
C ARG A 28 -4.65 13.53 2.44
N GLN A 29 -5.61 14.32 1.94
CA GLN A 29 -6.88 13.79 1.46
C GLN A 29 -6.58 12.67 0.46
N VAL A 30 -6.98 11.45 0.82
CA VAL A 30 -6.95 10.30 -0.08
C VAL A 30 -7.78 10.68 -1.31
N PRO A 31 -7.28 10.54 -2.54
CA PRO A 31 -8.00 10.97 -3.73
C PRO A 31 -9.34 10.23 -3.83
N ARG A 32 -10.42 10.95 -3.52
CA ARG A 32 -11.80 10.49 -3.65
C ARG A 32 -12.07 10.16 -5.12
N ARG A 33 -12.64 8.98 -5.35
CA ARG A 33 -13.14 8.43 -6.64
C ARG A 33 -12.15 7.66 -7.52
N ALA A 34 -12.23 6.34 -7.44
CA ALA A 34 -11.89 5.44 -8.55
C ALA A 34 -13.16 5.04 -9.34
N LYS A 35 -13.76 5.97 -10.08
CA LYS A 35 -14.92 5.66 -10.96
C LYS A 35 -14.42 5.02 -12.26
N VAL A 36 -14.44 3.69 -12.32
CA VAL A 36 -13.93 2.85 -13.43
C VAL A 36 -14.58 3.16 -14.79
N ARG A 37 -15.82 3.66 -14.82
CA ARG A 37 -16.58 3.91 -16.06
C ARG A 37 -16.04 5.07 -16.94
N GLY A 38 -15.11 5.89 -16.44
CA GLY A 38 -14.55 7.03 -17.19
C GLY A 38 -13.04 6.97 -17.46
N HIS A 39 -12.28 6.09 -16.77
CA HIS A 39 -10.83 5.99 -16.94
C HIS A 39 -10.48 4.85 -17.90
N ARG A 40 -10.06 5.20 -19.11
CA ARG A 40 -9.55 4.22 -20.09
C ARG A 40 -8.32 3.45 -19.58
N SER A 41 -7.65 3.94 -18.53
CA SER A 41 -6.41 3.40 -17.95
C SER A 41 -6.57 2.44 -16.76
N VAL A 42 -7.78 2.00 -16.39
CA VAL A 42 -7.92 1.01 -15.29
C VAL A 42 -7.62 -0.40 -15.78
N VAL A 43 -6.75 -1.10 -15.06
CA VAL A 43 -6.40 -2.50 -15.27
C VAL A 43 -6.65 -3.29 -13.99
N ALA A 44 -7.24 -4.48 -14.11
CA ALA A 44 -7.44 -5.41 -12.99
C ALA A 44 -6.43 -6.56 -13.08
N ILE A 45 -5.84 -6.92 -11.95
CA ILE A 45 -4.85 -7.99 -11.82
C ILE A 45 -5.33 -8.93 -10.72
N THR A 46 -5.23 -10.23 -10.94
CA THR A 46 -5.49 -11.27 -9.93
C THR A 46 -4.44 -12.37 -10.01
N ALA A 47 -4.28 -13.12 -8.93
CA ALA A 47 -3.36 -14.26 -8.86
C ALA A 47 -4.15 -15.56 -8.73
N ALA A 48 -4.64 -16.11 -9.85
CA ALA A 48 -5.45 -17.33 -9.93
C ALA A 48 -6.78 -17.32 -9.13
N MET A 49 -7.28 -16.14 -8.74
CA MET A 49 -8.52 -16.00 -7.95
C MET A 49 -9.57 -15.09 -8.60
N PRO A 50 -9.86 -15.23 -9.91
CA PRO A 50 -10.75 -14.29 -10.60
C PRO A 50 -12.19 -14.32 -10.05
N GLY A 51 -12.71 -15.50 -9.72
CA GLY A 51 -14.07 -15.63 -9.17
C GLY A 51 -14.16 -15.19 -7.71
N GLY A 52 -13.15 -15.53 -6.91
CA GLY A 52 -13.08 -15.19 -5.49
C GLY A 52 -13.06 -13.68 -5.26
N THR A 53 -12.28 -12.95 -6.07
CA THR A 53 -12.10 -11.49 -5.97
C THR A 53 -13.10 -10.68 -6.81
N GLY A 54 -13.98 -11.34 -7.57
CA GLY A 54 -14.91 -10.69 -8.50
C GLY A 54 -14.27 -10.04 -9.72
N VAL A 55 -12.97 -10.26 -9.95
CA VAL A 55 -12.24 -9.82 -11.15
C VAL A 55 -12.78 -10.50 -12.42
N ASP A 56 -13.38 -11.69 -12.30
CA ASP A 56 -14.05 -12.39 -13.41
C ASP A 56 -15.13 -11.53 -14.09
N LYS A 57 -15.93 -10.79 -13.30
CA LYS A 57 -16.97 -9.88 -13.79
C LYS A 57 -16.37 -8.71 -14.56
N PHE A 58 -15.25 -8.18 -14.09
CA PHE A 58 -14.52 -7.12 -14.78
C PHE A 58 -13.87 -7.65 -16.06
N GLY A 59 -13.28 -8.85 -16.02
CA GLY A 59 -12.68 -9.54 -17.18
C GLY A 59 -13.66 -9.85 -18.29
N LYS A 60 -14.89 -10.28 -17.96
CA LYS A 60 -15.96 -10.48 -18.94
C LYS A 60 -16.29 -9.20 -19.70
N ARG A 61 -16.23 -8.04 -19.04
CA ARG A 61 -16.55 -6.73 -19.65
C ARG A 61 -15.34 -6.08 -20.32
N PHE A 62 -14.14 -6.29 -19.79
CA PHE A 62 -12.90 -5.64 -20.23
C PHE A 62 -11.74 -6.65 -20.29
N PRO A 63 -11.80 -7.63 -21.21
CA PRO A 63 -10.84 -8.72 -21.26
C PRO A 63 -9.40 -8.24 -21.51
N LYS A 64 -9.23 -7.22 -22.37
CA LYS A 64 -7.91 -6.63 -22.67
C LYS A 64 -7.26 -5.86 -21.51
N ARG A 65 -7.98 -5.70 -20.39
CA ARG A 65 -7.54 -4.93 -19.21
C ARG A 65 -7.58 -5.76 -17.94
N THR A 66 -7.65 -7.08 -18.09
CA THR A 66 -7.72 -8.03 -16.98
C THR A 66 -6.61 -9.03 -17.16
N PHE A 67 -5.76 -9.16 -16.15
CA PHE A 67 -4.62 -10.06 -16.18
C PHE A 67 -4.73 -11.01 -15.00
N ASP A 68 -4.77 -12.31 -15.31
CA ASP A 68 -4.57 -13.35 -14.32
C ASP A 68 -3.12 -13.82 -14.46
N VAL A 69 -2.32 -13.58 -13.42
CA VAL A 69 -0.90 -13.95 -13.42
C VAL A 69 -0.66 -15.37 -12.91
N GLY A 70 -1.72 -16.14 -12.63
CA GLY A 70 -1.62 -17.44 -11.99
C GLY A 70 -1.24 -17.32 -10.51
N ILE A 71 -0.75 -18.41 -9.91
CA ILE A 71 -0.35 -18.46 -8.48
C ILE A 71 1.04 -17.79 -8.32
N ALA A 72 1.08 -16.48 -8.56
CA ALA A 72 2.31 -15.69 -8.58
C ALA A 72 2.07 -14.28 -8.03
N GLU A 73 1.76 -14.18 -6.73
CA GLU A 73 1.44 -12.91 -6.07
C GLU A 73 2.60 -11.92 -6.13
N GLN A 74 3.85 -12.39 -6.00
CA GLN A 74 5.04 -11.56 -6.15
C GLN A 74 5.05 -10.87 -7.52
N HIS A 75 4.85 -11.66 -8.57
CA HIS A 75 4.74 -11.16 -9.93
C HIS A 75 3.54 -10.22 -10.09
N ALA A 76 2.39 -10.52 -9.48
CA ALA A 76 1.21 -9.65 -9.54
C ALA A 76 1.51 -8.23 -9.01
N VAL A 77 2.23 -8.14 -7.89
CA VAL A 77 2.57 -6.85 -7.26
C VAL A 77 3.59 -6.09 -8.11
N THR A 78 4.69 -6.72 -8.53
CA THR A 78 5.70 -6.06 -9.37
C THR A 78 5.15 -5.69 -10.75
N PHE A 79 4.28 -6.53 -11.33
CA PHE A 79 3.58 -6.23 -12.57
C PHE A 79 2.68 -5.00 -12.42
N ALA A 80 1.93 -4.91 -11.31
CA ALA A 80 1.16 -3.72 -10.99
C ALA A 80 2.06 -2.48 -10.85
N ALA A 81 3.22 -2.61 -10.21
CA ALA A 81 4.20 -1.53 -10.10
C ALA A 81 4.64 -1.04 -11.49
N GLY A 82 5.03 -1.95 -12.39
CA GLY A 82 5.42 -1.61 -13.77
C GLY A 82 4.32 -0.88 -14.55
N LEU A 83 3.06 -1.33 -14.42
CA LEU A 83 1.92 -0.64 -15.03
C LEU A 83 1.74 0.77 -14.45
N ALA A 84 1.90 0.94 -13.14
CA ALA A 84 1.78 2.25 -12.49
C ALA A 84 2.85 3.25 -12.94
N VAL A 85 4.07 2.78 -13.24
CA VAL A 85 5.15 3.60 -13.83
C VAL A 85 4.72 4.19 -15.19
N GLU A 86 4.04 3.39 -16.02
CA GLU A 86 3.51 3.80 -17.33
C GLU A 86 2.22 4.65 -17.23
N GLY A 87 1.84 5.12 -16.05
CA GLY A 87 0.65 5.95 -15.83
C GLY A 87 -0.68 5.19 -15.93
N ILE A 88 -0.65 3.86 -15.98
CA ILE A 88 -1.82 3.00 -15.89
C ILE A 88 -2.28 2.97 -14.42
N LYS A 89 -3.57 2.72 -14.19
CA LYS A 89 -4.16 2.63 -12.84
C LYS A 89 -4.43 1.15 -12.51
N PRO A 90 -3.45 0.42 -11.95
CA PRO A 90 -3.62 -0.98 -11.61
C PRO A 90 -4.43 -1.16 -10.33
N PHE A 91 -5.35 -2.12 -10.37
CA PHE A 91 -6.10 -2.65 -9.24
C PHE A 91 -5.69 -4.11 -9.09
N CYS A 92 -4.88 -4.38 -8.07
CA CYS A 92 -4.38 -5.71 -7.77
C CYS A 92 -5.28 -6.34 -6.70
N ALA A 93 -6.09 -7.32 -7.10
CA ALA A 93 -7.02 -8.01 -6.22
C ALA A 93 -6.42 -9.37 -5.81
N ILE A 94 -6.06 -9.48 -4.53
CA ILE A 94 -5.38 -10.64 -3.94
C ILE A 94 -6.02 -10.89 -2.57
N TYR A 95 -6.07 -12.14 -2.14
CA TYR A 95 -6.49 -12.43 -0.76
C TYR A 95 -5.47 -11.89 0.24
N SER A 96 -5.95 -11.38 1.39
CA SER A 96 -5.11 -10.87 2.47
C SER A 96 -4.01 -11.86 2.87
N THR A 97 -4.36 -13.15 3.00
CA THR A 97 -3.40 -14.22 3.34
C THR A 97 -2.31 -14.41 2.28
N PHE A 98 -2.65 -14.34 0.99
CA PHE A 98 -1.68 -14.60 -0.07
C PHE A 98 -0.79 -13.40 -0.38
N LEU A 99 -1.25 -12.18 -0.09
CA LEU A 99 -0.39 -10.98 -0.21
C LEU A 99 0.86 -11.08 0.68
N GLN A 100 0.83 -11.89 1.75
CA GLN A 100 2.02 -12.18 2.57
C GLN A 100 3.21 -12.67 1.73
N ARG A 101 2.96 -13.41 0.64
CA ARG A 101 4.01 -13.90 -0.27
C ARG A 101 4.68 -12.80 -1.09
N ALA A 102 4.02 -11.66 -1.25
CA ALA A 102 4.48 -10.51 -2.02
C ALA A 102 4.83 -9.29 -1.16
N TYR A 103 5.13 -9.52 0.12
CA TYR A 103 5.44 -8.47 1.08
C TYR A 103 6.67 -7.64 0.69
N ASP A 104 7.70 -8.30 0.18
CA ASP A 104 8.92 -7.65 -0.31
C ASP A 104 8.62 -6.72 -1.50
N GLN A 105 7.86 -7.21 -2.49
CA GLN A 105 7.46 -6.43 -3.68
C GLN A 105 6.56 -5.25 -3.29
N LEU A 106 5.67 -5.42 -2.30
CA LEU A 106 4.85 -4.33 -1.78
C LEU A 106 5.72 -3.19 -1.22
N ILE A 107 6.79 -3.53 -0.51
CA ILE A 107 7.72 -2.54 0.06
C ILE A 107 8.61 -1.94 -1.03
N HIS A 108 9.38 -2.79 -1.70
CA HIS A 108 10.50 -2.37 -2.54
C HIS A 108 10.06 -1.88 -3.92
N ASP A 109 9.08 -2.55 -4.53
CA ASP A 109 8.64 -2.20 -5.88
C ASP A 109 7.55 -1.12 -5.87
N VAL A 110 6.74 -1.05 -4.81
CA VAL A 110 5.58 -0.14 -4.75
C VAL A 110 5.78 1.00 -3.76
N ALA A 111 5.94 0.71 -2.47
CA ALA A 111 5.88 1.72 -1.42
C ALA A 111 7.07 2.71 -1.47
N ILE A 112 8.31 2.21 -1.61
CA ILE A 112 9.51 3.05 -1.69
C ILE A 112 9.45 3.98 -2.90
N GLN A 113 8.95 3.47 -4.03
CA GLN A 113 8.78 4.23 -5.28
C GLN A 113 7.55 5.15 -5.25
N LYS A 114 6.69 5.05 -4.21
CA LYS A 114 5.45 5.83 -4.04
C LYS A 114 4.49 5.67 -5.22
N LEU A 115 4.43 4.46 -5.79
CA LEU A 115 3.61 4.19 -6.98
C LEU A 115 2.11 4.13 -6.63
N PRO A 116 1.22 4.66 -7.49
CA PRO A 116 -0.21 4.71 -7.24
C PRO A 116 -0.93 3.37 -7.53
N VAL A 117 -0.46 2.28 -6.94
CA VAL A 117 -1.08 0.95 -7.02
C VAL A 117 -2.22 0.85 -6.00
N ARG A 118 -3.37 0.30 -6.40
CA ARG A 118 -4.47 -0.01 -5.48
C ARG A 118 -4.54 -1.50 -5.23
N PHE A 119 -4.38 -1.89 -3.97
CA PHE A 119 -4.59 -3.26 -3.53
C PHE A 119 -6.02 -3.42 -3.03
N ILE A 120 -6.71 -4.44 -3.52
CA ILE A 120 -8.01 -4.89 -3.01
C ILE A 120 -7.74 -6.20 -2.30
N LEU A 121 -7.81 -6.17 -0.96
CA LEU A 121 -7.59 -7.34 -0.13
C LEU A 121 -8.92 -8.01 0.14
N ASP A 122 -9.15 -9.14 -0.52
CA ASP A 122 -10.30 -9.98 -0.21
C ASP A 122 -9.94 -10.97 0.92
N ARG A 123 -10.94 -11.60 1.53
CA ARG A 123 -10.72 -12.62 2.58
C ARG A 123 -9.84 -12.13 3.75
N ALA A 124 -9.99 -10.85 4.12
CA ALA A 124 -9.38 -10.28 5.32
C ALA A 124 -10.09 -10.79 6.58
N GLY A 125 -9.32 -11.00 7.66
CA GLY A 125 -9.81 -11.57 8.91
C GLY A 125 -10.01 -13.09 8.88
N LEU A 126 -10.98 -13.57 9.66
CA LEU A 126 -11.32 -15.00 9.78
C LEU A 126 -12.20 -15.42 8.60
N VAL A 127 -11.81 -16.50 7.90
CA VAL A 127 -12.47 -16.92 6.65
C VAL A 127 -13.26 -18.23 6.78
N GLY A 128 -13.35 -18.79 7.98
CA GLY A 128 -14.20 -19.95 8.29
C GLY A 128 -13.53 -21.28 7.93
N ASN A 129 -14.15 -22.05 7.03
CA ASN A 129 -13.79 -23.45 6.77
C ASN A 129 -12.43 -23.66 6.11
N ASP A 130 -11.88 -22.63 5.44
CA ASP A 130 -10.55 -22.71 4.82
C ASP A 130 -9.41 -22.79 5.87
N GLY A 131 -9.75 -22.52 7.13
CA GLY A 131 -8.89 -22.73 8.28
C GLY A 131 -7.78 -21.68 8.45
N PRO A 132 -6.88 -21.90 9.43
CA PRO A 132 -5.90 -20.91 9.85
C PRO A 132 -4.88 -20.53 8.76
N THR A 133 -4.67 -21.39 7.77
CA THR A 133 -3.77 -21.10 6.63
C THR A 133 -4.33 -20.03 5.69
N HIS A 134 -5.65 -19.82 5.69
CA HIS A 134 -6.32 -18.84 4.84
C HIS A 134 -6.80 -17.59 5.58
N HIS A 135 -6.68 -17.56 6.90
CA HIS A 135 -7.06 -16.38 7.69
C HIS A 135 -6.16 -15.20 7.33
N GLY A 136 -6.76 -14.15 6.75
CA GLY A 136 -6.13 -12.88 6.49
C GLY A 136 -6.02 -12.04 7.76
N SER A 137 -5.42 -12.56 8.83
CA SER A 137 -5.41 -11.90 10.15
C SER A 137 -4.26 -10.90 10.35
N PHE A 138 -3.33 -10.85 9.40
CA PHE A 138 -2.05 -10.15 9.59
C PHE A 138 -1.88 -8.91 8.71
N ASP A 139 -2.77 -8.66 7.73
CA ASP A 139 -2.60 -7.56 6.76
C ASP A 139 -2.51 -6.19 7.41
N LEU A 140 -3.38 -5.88 8.37
CA LEU A 140 -3.31 -4.61 9.09
C LEU A 140 -1.96 -4.41 9.80
N ALA A 141 -1.38 -5.48 10.34
CA ALA A 141 -0.13 -5.42 11.08
C ALA A 141 1.08 -5.24 10.13
N TYR A 142 1.20 -6.09 9.11
CA TYR A 142 2.36 -6.02 8.22
C TYR A 142 2.28 -4.86 7.22
N ILE A 143 1.09 -4.48 6.75
CA ILE A 143 0.95 -3.32 5.84
C ILE A 143 1.02 -2.01 6.63
N GLY A 144 0.45 -1.98 7.85
CA GLY A 144 0.37 -0.78 8.67
C GLY A 144 1.73 -0.19 9.07
N CYS A 145 2.80 -0.99 9.05
CA CYS A 145 4.16 -0.50 9.32
C CYS A 145 4.89 0.04 8.08
N ILE A 146 4.34 -0.13 6.87
CA ILE A 146 4.96 0.33 5.63
C ILE A 146 4.68 1.83 5.40
N PRO A 147 5.71 2.67 5.28
CA PRO A 147 5.51 4.10 5.06
C PRO A 147 4.82 4.42 3.73
N GLY A 148 3.90 5.38 3.75
CA GLY A 148 3.28 5.93 2.53
C GLY A 148 2.10 5.12 1.98
N ILE A 149 1.75 3.98 2.59
CA ILE A 149 0.54 3.25 2.27
C ILE A 149 -0.66 3.88 2.99
N ALA A 150 -1.75 4.09 2.25
CA ALA A 150 -3.05 4.40 2.83
C ALA A 150 -3.84 3.11 3.01
N LEU A 151 -4.21 2.79 4.24
CA LEU A 151 -4.93 1.57 4.60
C LEU A 151 -6.38 1.94 4.94
N CYS A 152 -7.34 1.23 4.33
CA CYS A 152 -8.77 1.46 4.53
C CYS A 152 -9.45 0.11 4.79
N ALA A 153 -10.30 0.06 5.82
CA ALA A 153 -11.11 -1.10 6.18
C ALA A 153 -12.59 -0.68 6.15
N PRO A 154 -13.25 -0.73 4.98
CA PRO A 154 -14.63 -0.28 4.85
C PRO A 154 -15.58 -1.18 5.66
N SER A 155 -16.52 -0.56 6.35
CA SER A 155 -17.54 -1.23 7.17
C SER A 155 -18.71 -1.78 6.37
N ASP A 156 -19.00 -1.19 5.20
CA ASP A 156 -20.07 -1.61 4.30
C ASP A 156 -19.72 -1.36 2.81
N GLU A 157 -20.59 -1.83 1.91
CA GLU A 157 -20.41 -1.69 0.46
C GLU A 157 -20.50 -0.25 -0.05
N VAL A 158 -21.18 0.62 0.70
CA VAL A 158 -21.32 2.04 0.36
C VAL A 158 -20.02 2.76 0.65
N GLU A 159 -19.40 2.48 1.79
CA GLU A 159 -18.09 2.98 2.20
C GLU A 159 -17.01 2.47 1.25
N LEU A 160 -17.02 1.19 0.88
CA LEU A 160 -16.09 0.62 -0.11
C LEU A 160 -16.16 1.35 -1.48
N ARG A 161 -17.33 1.87 -1.85
CA ARG A 161 -17.56 2.53 -3.15
C ARG A 161 -17.09 4.00 -3.20
N ASN A 162 -16.98 4.68 -2.06
CA ASN A 162 -16.81 6.14 -1.97
C ASN A 162 -15.35 6.60 -2.03
#